data_AF-A0A931ZUH0-F1
#
_entry.id   AF-A0A931ZUH0-F1
#
_cell.length_a   1.000
_cell.length_b   1.000
_cell.length_c   1.000
_cell.angle_alpha   90.00
_cell.angle_beta   90.00
_cell.angle_gamma   90.00
#
_symmetry.space_group_name_H-M   'P 1'
#
loop_
_entity.id
_entity.type
_entity.pdbx_description
1 polymer ?
#
loop_
_entity_poly.entity_id
_entity_poly.type
_entity_poly.pdbx_seq_one_letter_code
_entity_poly.pdbx_strand_id
1 'polypeptide(L)' 'MVVGDPELKRRIREAAEAEEHLNYHGRMPPDWLEALAPLGTDEHKPHLTDAPWIVVLFRQAYGLAPDGSRRSFY' A
#
# COMPACT_ATOMS: atom_id res chain seq x y z
N MET A 1 2.22 -11.14 -4.71
CA MET A 1 3.67 -10.92 -4.90
C MET A 1 4.36 -11.06 -3.56
N VAL A 2 5.56 -11.65 -3.51
CA VAL A 2 6.35 -11.77 -2.27
C VAL A 2 7.67 -11.05 -2.47
N VAL A 3 8.06 -10.23 -1.50
CA VAL A 3 9.27 -9.39 -1.55
C VAL A 3 10.16 -9.70 -0.34
N GLY A 4 11.38 -10.17 -0.59
CA GLY A 4 12.42 -10.35 0.42
C GLY A 4 13.70 -9.55 0.17
N ASP A 5 13.85 -8.99 -1.04
CA ASP A 5 15.01 -8.18 -1.41
C ASP A 5 15.07 -6.91 -0.55
N PRO A 6 16.16 -6.68 0.22
CA PRO A 6 16.26 -5.55 1.14
C PRO A 6 16.14 -4.18 0.46
N GLU A 7 16.68 -4.05 -0.75
CA GLU A 7 16.68 -2.79 -1.48
C GLU A 7 15.29 -2.46 -2.03
N LEU A 8 14.57 -3.46 -2.54
CA LEU A 8 13.18 -3.31 -2.94
C LEU A 8 12.29 -3.00 -1.73
N LYS A 9 12.53 -3.62 -0.56
CA LYS A 9 11.82 -3.28 0.68
C LYS A 9 12.06 -1.82 1.10
N ARG A 10 13.30 -1.33 1.03
CA ARG A 10 13.65 0.07 1.31
C ARG A 10 12.90 1.03 0.38
N ARG A 11 12.89 0.76 -0.92
CA ARG A 11 12.16 1.57 -1.91
C ARG A 11 10.66 1.58 -1.69
N ILE A 12 10.07 0.44 -1.30
CA ILE A 12 8.65 0.34 -0.93
C ILE A 12 8.36 1.21 0.30
N ARG A 13 9.22 1.15 1.33
CA ARG A 13 9.08 1.97 2.53
C ARG A 13 9.10 3.46 2.20
N GLU A 14 10.13 3.93 1.50
CA GLU A 14 10.27 5.35 1.15
C GLU A 14 9.07 5.88 0.36
N ALA A 15 8.57 5.09 -0.59
CA ALA A 15 7.37 5.46 -1.35
C ALA A 15 6.10 5.49 -0.47
N ALA A 16 5.95 4.55 0.46
CA ALA A 16 4.81 4.48 1.36
C ALA A 16 4.80 5.63 2.38
N GLU A 17 5.95 5.93 3.00
CA GLU A 17 6.08 7.03 3.97
C GLU A 17 5.84 8.39 3.30
N ALA A 18 6.32 8.59 2.07
CA ALA A 18 6.06 9.81 1.30
C ALA A 18 4.56 10.00 0.97
N GLU A 19 3.84 8.94 0.59
CA GLU A 19 2.39 9.02 0.33
C GLU A 19 1.60 9.25 1.63
N GLU A 20 1.98 8.61 2.74
CA GLU A 20 1.37 8.83 4.05
C GLU A 20 1.53 10.29 4.50
N HIS A 21 2.73 10.86 4.37
CA HIS A 21 2.98 12.28 4.64
C HIS A 21 1.99 13.18 3.85
N LEU A 22 1.83 12.94 2.54
CA LEU A 22 0.86 13.68 1.73
C LEU A 22 -0.60 13.45 2.16
N ASN A 23 -0.94 12.25 2.62
CA ASN A 23 -2.28 11.92 3.09
C ASN A 23 -2.63 12.68 4.38
N TYR A 24 -1.74 12.63 5.38
CA TYR A 24 -1.91 13.35 6.65
C TYR A 24 -1.93 14.88 6.46
N HIS A 25 -1.26 15.42 5.43
CA HIS A 25 -1.14 16.86 5.20
C HIS A 25 -2.05 17.45 4.11
N GLY A 26 -3.00 16.70 3.54
CA GLY A 26 -3.94 17.35 2.61
C GLY A 26 -4.98 16.49 1.90
N ARG A 27 -4.88 15.16 1.90
CA ARG A 27 -5.81 14.28 1.15
C ARG A 27 -6.89 13.61 2.01
N MET A 28 -6.66 13.43 3.30
CA MET A 28 -7.61 12.73 4.16
C MET A 28 -8.65 13.68 4.78
N PRO A 29 -9.96 13.35 4.69
CA PRO A 29 -11.00 14.08 5.41
C PRO A 29 -10.76 14.07 6.93
N PRO A 30 -11.15 15.12 7.66
CA PRO A 30 -10.98 15.20 9.11
C PRO A 30 -11.54 14.00 9.86
N ASP A 31 -12.72 13.52 9.47
CA ASP A 31 -13.39 12.36 10.09
C ASP A 31 -12.56 11.07 9.94
N TRP A 32 -11.77 10.96 8.88
CA TRP A 32 -10.89 9.80 8.65
C TRP A 32 -9.65 9.87 9.55
N LEU A 33 -9.10 11.07 9.76
CA LEU A 33 -8.02 11.29 10.71
C LEU A 33 -8.47 10.99 12.16
N GLU A 34 -9.68 11.41 12.53
CA GLU A 34 -10.27 11.13 13.84
C GLU A 34 -10.49 9.63 14.06
N ALA A 35 -10.96 8.92 13.04
CA ALA A 35 -11.13 7.46 13.10
C ALA A 35 -9.80 6.69 13.24
N LEU A 36 -8.70 7.22 12.70
CA LEU A 36 -7.37 6.63 12.81
C LEU A 36 -6.63 7.00 14.11
N ALA A 37 -7.00 8.09 14.78
CA ALA A 37 -6.33 8.57 15.98
C ALA A 37 -6.16 7.49 17.09
N PRO A 38 -7.15 6.60 17.36
CA PRO A 38 -6.99 5.53 18.35
C PRO A 38 -5.94 4.47 17.99
N LEU A 39 -5.58 4.34 16.71
CA LEU A 39 -4.61 3.35 16.24
C LEU A 39 -3.16 3.80 16.46
N GLY A 40 -2.94 5.10 16.73
CA GLY A 40 -1.61 5.66 16.94
C GLY A 40 -0.67 5.48 15.74
N THR A 41 -1.22 5.29 14.54
CA THR A 41 -0.43 5.14 13.31
C THR A 41 0.10 6.49 12.86
N ASP A 42 1.38 6.53 12.55
CA ASP A 42 2.06 7.68 11.98
C ASP A 42 2.60 7.35 10.57
N GLU A 43 3.33 8.31 10.00
CA GLU A 43 3.95 8.18 8.68
C GLU A 43 5.11 7.18 8.66
N HIS A 44 5.64 6.76 9.82
CA HIS A 44 6.77 5.85 9.88
C HIS A 44 6.32 4.41 9.67
N LYS A 45 6.95 3.72 8.72
CA LYS A 45 6.62 2.32 8.38
C LYS A 45 7.84 1.40 8.51
N PRO A 46 8.52 1.33 9.68
CA PRO A 46 9.74 0.53 9.87
C PRO A 46 9.50 -0.97 9.64
N HIS A 47 8.29 -1.46 9.90
CA HIS A 47 7.89 -2.83 9.66
C HIS A 47 8.07 -3.29 8.20
N LEU A 48 8.09 -2.37 7.22
CA LEU A 48 8.35 -2.71 5.81
C LEU A 48 9.81 -3.11 5.56
N THR A 49 10.75 -2.68 6.41
CA THR A 49 12.16 -3.09 6.33
C THR A 49 12.51 -4.17 7.35
N ASP A 50 11.96 -4.06 8.57
CA ASP A 50 12.26 -4.97 9.68
C ASP A 50 11.71 -6.38 9.46
N ALA A 51 10.55 -6.48 8.80
CA ALA A 51 9.99 -7.76 8.43
C ALA A 51 10.90 -8.47 7.41
N PRO A 52 11.13 -9.79 7.56
CA PRO A 52 11.94 -10.54 6.60
C PRO A 52 11.30 -10.55 5.21
N TRP A 53 9.96 -10.57 5.15
CA TRP A 53 9.17 -10.65 3.92
C TRP A 53 7.99 -9.70 3.93
N ILE A 54 7.67 -9.14 2.76
CA ILE A 54 6.42 -8.42 2.49
C ILE A 54 5.59 -9.25 1.51
N VAL A 55 4.31 -9.45 1.81
CA VAL A 55 3.34 -10.04 0.88
C VAL A 55 2.43 -8.93 0.36
N VAL A 56 2.52 -8.65 -0.94
CA VAL A 56 1.69 -7.64 -1.60
C VAL A 56 0.56 -8.32 -2.36
N LEU A 57 -0.67 -7.99 -1.99
CA LEU A 57 -1.88 -8.45 -2.63
C LEU A 57 -2.33 -7.45 -3.69
N PHE A 58 -2.56 -7.93 -4.90
CA PHE A 58 -3.11 -7.13 -5.99
C PHE A 58 -4.50 -7.65 -6.32
N ARG A 59 -5.48 -6.74 -6.41
CA ARG A 59 -6.78 -7.08 -6.98
C ARG A 59 -6.67 -7.08 -8.50
N GLN A 60 -6.98 -8.21 -9.13
CA GLN A 60 -7.18 -8.27 -10.57
C GLN A 60 -8.59 -7.76 -10.90
N ALA A 61 -8.72 -6.50 -11.30
CA ALA A 61 -10.03 -5.90 -11.59
C ALA A 61 -10.70 -6.49 -12.85
N TYR A 62 -9.89 -7.01 -13.79
CA TYR A 62 -10.37 -7.66 -15.00
C TYR A 62 -9.32 -8.62 -15.56
N GLY A 63 -9.78 -9.58 -16.35
CA GLY A 63 -8.97 -10.49 -17.15
C GLY A 63 -9.17 -10.21 -18.63
N LEU A 64 -8.27 -10.76 -19.44
CA LEU A 64 -8.39 -10.81 -20.89
C LEU A 64 -8.73 -12.25 -21.28
N ALA A 65 -9.74 -12.42 -22.13
CA ALA A 65 -10.05 -13.69 -22.76
C ALA A 65 -9.08 -13.97 -23.92
N PRO A 66 -8.99 -15.22 -24.41
CA PRO A 66 -8.11 -15.58 -25.52
C PRO A 66 -8.35 -14.77 -26.81
N ASP A 67 -9.56 -14.24 -26.99
CA ASP A 67 -9.95 -13.36 -28.11
C ASP A 67 -9.67 -11.86 -27.85
N GLY A 68 -9.06 -11.52 -26.72
CA GLY A 68 -8.76 -10.15 -26.30
C GLY A 68 -9.92 -9.41 -25.63
N SER A 69 -11.10 -10.02 -25.49
CA SER A 69 -12.23 -9.39 -24.82
C SER A 69 -12.00 -9.27 -23.30
N ARG A 70 -12.52 -8.19 -22.70
CA ARG A 70 -12.34 -7.88 -21.27
C ARG A 70 -13.40 -8.60 -20.43
N ARG A 71 -12.96 -9.37 -19.44
CA ARG A 71 -13.83 -9.99 -18.43
C ARG A 71 -13.63 -9.32 -17.08
N SER A 72 -14.68 -8.72 -16.53
CA SER A 72 -14.63 -8.15 -15.17
C SER A 72 -14.64 -9.27 -14.12
N PHE A 73 -13.82 -9.12 -13.09
CA PHE A 73 -13.89 -9.95 -11.88
C PHE A 73 -14.59 -9.12 -10.80
N TYR A 74 -15.72 -9.63 -10.30
CA TYR A 74 -16.50 -9.03 -9.22
C TYR A 74 -15.92 -9.39 -7.86
#